data_AF-A0A843TL38-F1
#
_entry.id   AF-A0A843TL38-F1
#
_cell.length_a   1.000
_cell.length_b   1.000
_cell.length_c   1.000
_cell.angle_alpha   90.00
_cell.angle_beta   90.00
_cell.angle_gamma   90.00
#
_symmetry.space_group_name_H-M   'P 1'
#
loop_
_entity.id
_entity.type
_entity.pdbx_description
1 polymer ?
#
loop_
_entity_poly.entity_id
_entity_poly.type
_entity_poly.pdbx_seq_one_letter_code
_entity_poly.pdbx_strand_id
1 'polypeptide(L)'
;MKVNRAANLEANKHTSGCVSFATHQSRLEKELKRPPTFLEVFDKTTKKKGTNQYISDRVREFAELYSQQMTDKYVGEKKQP
;
A
#
# COMPACT_ATOMS: atom_id res chain seq x y z
N MET A 1 32.11 2.68 31.30
CA MET A 1 30.98 1.72 31.28
C MET A 1 30.23 1.87 29.96
N LYS A 2 30.05 0.78 29.20
CA LYS A 2 29.32 0.81 27.93
C LYS A 2 27.83 0.64 28.23
N VAL A 3 27.09 1.74 28.23
CA VAL A 3 25.64 1.70 28.48
C VAL A 3 24.92 0.97 27.35
N ASN A 4 24.10 -0.03 27.71
CA ASN A 4 23.22 -0.71 26.77
C ASN A 4 22.16 0.30 26.28
N ARG A 5 22.11 0.59 24.97
CA ARG A 5 21.11 1.49 24.38
C ARG A 5 19.66 1.06 24.67
N ALA A 6 19.42 -0.21 24.95
CA ALA A 6 18.10 -0.73 25.31
C ALA A 6 17.63 -0.31 26.73
N ALA A 7 18.51 0.27 27.55
CA ALA A 7 18.16 0.68 28.91
C ALA A 7 17.50 2.07 28.99
N ASN A 8 17.41 2.82 27.89
CA ASN A 8 16.71 4.09 27.85
C ASN A 8 15.24 3.86 27.44
N LEU A 9 14.33 3.82 28.42
CA LEU A 9 12.88 3.71 28.23
C LEU A 9 12.28 4.90 27.44
N GLU A 10 12.96 6.05 27.42
CA GLU A 10 12.59 7.23 26.61
C GLU A 10 13.23 7.25 25.22
N ALA A 11 14.08 6.27 24.88
CA ALA A 11 14.52 6.12 23.50
C ALA A 11 13.31 5.69 22.67
N ASN A 12 12.67 6.71 22.08
CA ASN A 12 11.62 6.61 21.08
C ASN A 12 11.95 5.40 20.19
N LYS A 13 11.22 4.29 20.38
CA LYS A 13 11.43 3.05 19.62
C LYS A 13 11.23 3.43 18.17
N HIS A 14 12.32 3.70 17.46
CA HIS A 14 12.30 3.92 16.03
C HIS A 14 11.60 2.68 15.45
N THR A 15 10.36 2.86 14.98
CA THR A 15 9.61 1.81 14.33
C THR A 15 10.37 1.48 13.06
N SER A 16 11.19 0.43 13.15
CA SER A 16 12.02 -0.12 12.09
C SER A 16 11.27 -0.03 10.77
N GLY A 17 11.86 0.68 9.81
CA GLY A 17 11.20 1.25 8.62
C GLY A 17 10.08 0.42 7.99
N CYS A 18 9.06 1.13 7.50
CA CYS A 18 7.99 0.53 6.71
C CYS A 18 8.57 -0.27 5.54
N VAL A 19 8.01 -1.46 5.30
CA VAL A 19 8.36 -2.27 4.13
C VAL A 19 8.01 -1.48 2.87
N SER A 20 8.95 -1.42 1.92
CA SER A 20 8.75 -0.68 0.68
C SER A 20 7.61 -1.27 -0.16
N PHE A 21 6.97 -0.43 -0.98
CA PHE A 21 5.96 -0.88 -1.94
C PHE A 21 6.51 -1.97 -2.88
N ALA A 22 7.73 -1.80 -3.38
CA ALA A 22 8.38 -2.78 -4.25
C ALA A 22 8.50 -4.16 -3.58
N THR A 23 8.81 -4.19 -2.28
CA THR A 23 8.85 -5.44 -1.53
C THR A 23 7.46 -6.09 -1.41
N HIS A 24 6.41 -5.30 -1.21
CA HIS A 24 5.03 -5.82 -1.23
C HIS A 24 4.64 -6.35 -2.61
N GLN A 25 5.03 -5.65 -3.67
CA GLN A 25 4.82 -6.06 -5.05
C GLN A 25 5.50 -7.40 -5.35
N SER A 26 6.81 -7.54 -5.05
CA SER A 26 7.53 -8.80 -5.30
C SER A 26 6.98 -9.99 -4.49
N ARG A 27 6.46 -9.75 -3.28
CA ARG A 27 5.81 -10.81 -2.49
C ARG A 27 4.48 -11.22 -3.14
N LEU A 28 3.67 -10.25 -3.56
CA LEU A 28 2.39 -10.53 -4.20
C LEU A 28 2.54 -11.17 -5.59
N GLU A 29 3.56 -10.79 -6.34
CA GLU A 29 3.90 -11.41 -7.63
C GLU A 29 4.19 -12.91 -7.48
N LYS A 30 4.96 -13.30 -6.45
CA LYS A 30 5.23 -14.71 -6.15
C LYS A 30 3.97 -15.49 -5.79
N GLU A 31 3.04 -14.86 -5.07
CA GLU A 31 1.76 -15.49 -4.70
C GLU A 31 0.82 -15.64 -5.90
N LEU A 32 0.70 -14.60 -6.73
CA LEU A 32 -0.20 -14.59 -7.90
C LEU A 32 0.39 -15.31 -9.13
N LYS A 33 1.71 -15.56 -9.13
CA LYS A 33 2.48 -16.07 -10.30
C LYS A 33 2.35 -15.18 -11.55
N ARG A 34 2.03 -13.89 -11.34
CA ARG A 34 1.95 -12.86 -12.37
C ARG A 34 2.27 -11.50 -11.75
N PRO A 35 2.64 -10.49 -12.56
CA PRO A 35 2.78 -9.12 -12.07
C PRO A 35 1.46 -8.63 -11.47
N PRO A 36 1.43 -8.18 -10.21
CA PRO A 36 0.24 -7.58 -9.62
C PRO A 36 0.06 -6.16 -10.13
N THR A 37 -1.19 -5.73 -10.22
CA THR A 37 -1.50 -4.33 -10.50
C THR A 37 -1.22 -3.45 -9.27
N PHE A 38 -1.08 -2.14 -9.48
CA PHE A 38 -0.90 -1.19 -8.38
C PHE A 38 -2.02 -1.29 -7.34
N LEU A 39 -3.27 -1.40 -7.80
CA LEU A 39 -4.44 -1.53 -6.91
C LEU A 39 -4.42 -2.81 -6.09
N GLU A 40 -3.95 -3.93 -6.64
CA GLU A 40 -3.86 -5.19 -5.88
C GLU A 40 -2.83 -5.10 -4.75
N VAL A 41 -1.69 -4.44 -4.99
CA VAL A 41 -0.69 -4.19 -3.94
C VAL A 41 -1.23 -3.19 -2.91
N PHE A 42 -1.91 -2.13 -3.37
CA PHE A 42 -2.53 -1.14 -2.51
C PHE A 42 -3.59 -1.76 -1.59
N ASP A 43 -4.50 -2.55 -2.14
CA ASP A 43 -5.54 -3.25 -1.39
C ASP A 43 -4.95 -4.18 -0.33
N LYS A 44 -3.93 -4.96 -0.70
CA LYS A 44 -3.28 -5.89 0.23
C LYS A 44 -2.59 -5.19 1.40
N THR A 45 -2.14 -3.95 1.21
CA THR A 45 -1.44 -3.17 2.24
C THR A 45 -2.37 -2.29 3.06
N THR A 46 -3.56 -1.98 2.54
CA THR A 46 -4.45 -0.97 3.13
C THR A 46 -5.84 -1.47 3.52
N LYS A 47 -6.18 -2.73 3.19
CA LYS A 47 -7.37 -3.42 3.71
C LYS A 47 -7.02 -4.27 4.94
N LYS A 48 -7.99 -4.41 5.85
CA LYS A 48 -7.84 -5.23 7.05
C LYS A 48 -7.85 -6.71 6.66
N LYS A 49 -6.84 -7.46 7.10
CA LYS A 49 -6.69 -8.90 6.82
C LYS A 49 -7.96 -9.68 7.19
N GLY A 50 -8.42 -10.53 6.27
CA GLY A 50 -9.63 -11.35 6.48
C GLY A 50 -10.95 -10.59 6.26
N THR A 51 -10.89 -9.32 5.85
CA THR A 51 -12.05 -8.52 5.47
C THR A 51 -11.79 -7.81 4.16
N ASN A 52 -12.84 -7.28 3.53
CA ASN A 52 -12.72 -6.41 2.36
C ASN A 52 -12.80 -4.91 2.71
N GLN A 53 -12.62 -4.56 3.99
CA GLN A 53 -12.75 -3.19 4.47
C GLN A 53 -11.38 -2.49 4.53
N TYR A 54 -11.35 -1.23 4.11
CA TYR A 54 -10.16 -0.38 4.25
C TYR A 54 -9.86 -0.07 5.72
N ILE A 55 -8.59 0.16 6.02
CA ILE A 55 -8.13 0.52 7.38
C ILE A 55 -8.64 1.90 7.79
N SER A 56 -8.88 2.81 6.83
CA SER A 56 -9.44 4.14 7.07
C SER A 56 -10.25 4.64 5.87
N ASP A 57 -11.14 5.60 6.11
CA ASP A 57 -11.94 6.25 5.05
C ASP A 57 -11.08 7.02 4.06
N ARG A 58 -10.02 7.68 4.52
CA ARG A 58 -9.07 8.39 3.65
C ARG A 58 -8.44 7.47 2.60
N VAL A 59 -8.11 6.23 2.99
CA VAL A 59 -7.56 5.23 2.07
C VAL A 59 -8.60 4.82 1.05
N ARG A 60 -9.85 4.65 1.47
CA ARG A 60 -10.97 4.32 0.58
C ARG A 60 -11.18 5.42 -0.46
N GLU A 61 -11.25 6.67 -0.02
CA GLU A 61 -11.38 7.85 -0.89
C GLU A 61 -10.24 7.94 -1.91
N PHE A 62 -9.00 7.66 -1.47
CA PHE A 62 -7.85 7.63 -2.38
C PHE A 62 -7.96 6.53 -3.44
N ALA A 63 -8.40 5.33 -3.07
CA ALA A 63 -8.59 4.23 -4.02
C ALA A 63 -9.67 4.55 -5.07
N GLU A 64 -10.77 5.18 -4.64
CA GLU A 64 -11.85 5.64 -5.51
C GLU A 64 -11.36 6.72 -6.48
N LEU A 65 -10.67 7.75 -5.98
CA LEU A 65 -10.12 8.83 -6.80
C LEU A 65 -9.07 8.31 -7.80
N TYR A 66 -8.18 7.42 -7.38
CA TYR A 66 -7.20 6.81 -8.28
C TYR A 66 -7.90 6.05 -9.41
N SER A 67 -8.92 5.26 -9.10
CA SER A 67 -9.68 4.50 -10.09
C SER A 67 -10.41 5.41 -11.08
N GLN A 68 -11.00 6.51 -10.61
CA GLN A 68 -11.62 7.53 -11.45
C GLN A 68 -10.59 8.18 -12.38
N GLN A 69 -9.46 8.67 -11.85
CA GLN A 69 -8.43 9.32 -12.66
C GLN A 69 -7.82 8.37 -13.71
N MET A 70 -7.63 7.10 -13.37
CA MET A 70 -7.16 6.10 -14.33
C MET A 70 -8.21 5.84 -15.42
N THR A 71 -9.50 5.85 -15.07
CA THR A 71 -10.58 5.73 -16.05
C THR A 71 -10.62 6.95 -16.95
N ASP A 72 -10.58 8.17 -16.40
CA ASP A 72 -10.64 9.40 -17.20
C ASP A 72 -9.46 9.51 -18.16
N LYS A 73 -8.25 9.20 -17.69
CA LYS A 73 -7.02 9.29 -18.49
C LYS A 73 -6.92 8.24 -19.59
N TYR A 74 -7.38 7.02 -19.35
CA TYR A 74 -7.13 5.89 -20.25
C TYR A 74 -8.38 5.33 -20.96
N VAL A 75 -9.58 5.68 -20.49
CA VAL A 75 -10.87 5.29 -21.10
C VAL A 75 -11.56 6.49 -21.75
N GLY A 76 -11.32 7.71 -21.26
CA GLY A 76 -11.92 8.95 -21.77
C GLY A 76 -11.44 9.41 -23.16
N GLU A 77 -10.38 8.83 -23.72
CA GLU A 77 -9.85 9.20 -25.06
C GLU A 77 -10.58 8.53 -26.24
N LYS A 78 -11.65 7.76 -26.02
CA LYS A 78 -12.57 7.36 -27.10
C LYS A 78 -13.72 8.36 -27.27
N LYS A 79 -13.38 9.59 -27.66
CA LYS A 79 -14.31 10.50 -28.36
C LYS A 79 -13.64 10.97 -29.66
N GLN A 80 -13.79 10.14 -30.69
CA GLN A 80 -13.97 10.56 -32.08
C GLN A 80 -15.40 10.12 -32.44
N PRO A 81 -16.18 10.85 -33.27
CA PRO A 81 -15.76 11.55 -34.49
C PRO A 81 -15.51 13.05 -34.35
#